data_AF-A0A2V5N301-F1
#
_entry.id   AF-A0A2V5N301-F1
#
_cell.length_a   1.000
_cell.length_b   1.000
_cell.length_c   1.000
_cell.angle_alpha   90.00
_cell.angle_beta   90.00
_cell.angle_gamma   90.00
#
_symmetry.space_group_name_H-M   'P 1'
#
loop_
_entity.id
_entity.type
_entity.pdbx_description
1 polymer ?
#
loop_
_entity_poly.entity_id
_entity_poly.type
_entity_poly.pdbx_seq_one_letter_code
_entity_poly.pdbx_strand_id
1 'polypeptide(L)'
;LDLDFVAYKSGAEAPRGLIEPQIPKFTSVVQQADKIVLTWTGGGTLQSSAEVSGPWSNVPGAASPATVTIAGPKTFYRVQQ
;
A
#
# COMPACT_ATOMS: atom_id res chain seq x y z
N LEU A 1 8.66 24.83 11.83
CA LEU A 1 7.30 25.26 12.21
C LEU A 1 6.41 24.80 11.09
N ASP A 2 5.63 23.77 11.41
CA ASP A 2 4.78 23.02 10.51
C ASP A 2 3.69 23.92 9.94
N LEU A 3 3.58 24.03 8.61
CA LEU A 3 2.66 24.97 7.94
C LEU A 3 1.22 24.43 7.88
N ASP A 4 0.96 23.27 8.47
CA ASP A 4 -0.26 22.50 8.22
C ASP A 4 -1.41 22.83 9.19
N PHE A 5 -1.18 23.64 10.23
CA PHE A 5 -2.19 23.93 11.27
C PHE A 5 -3.08 25.16 11.02
N VAL A 6 -2.78 26.01 10.02
CA VAL A 6 -3.45 27.33 9.88
C VAL A 6 -4.78 27.28 9.12
N ALA A 7 -5.13 26.17 8.46
CA ALA A 7 -6.29 26.14 7.56
C ALA A 7 -7.60 25.55 8.15
N TYR A 8 -7.72 25.32 9.46
CA TYR A 8 -8.96 24.78 10.05
C TYR A 8 -9.92 25.88 10.55
N LYS A 9 -10.31 26.81 9.67
CA LYS A 9 -11.42 27.75 9.92
C LYS A 9 -12.17 28.03 8.62
N SER A 10 -13.18 27.22 8.31
CA SER A 10 -14.53 27.65 7.88
C SER A 10 -15.25 26.50 7.18
N GLY A 11 -16.53 26.33 7.50
CA GLY A 11 -17.37 25.21 7.07
C GLY A 11 -17.75 25.21 5.59
N ALA A 12 -16.78 24.99 4.72
CA ALA A 12 -17.01 24.36 3.43
C ALA A 12 -16.67 22.87 3.59
N GLU A 13 -17.55 21.96 3.16
CA GLU A 13 -17.13 20.59 2.91
C GLU A 13 -15.94 20.66 1.97
N ALA A 14 -14.76 20.24 2.46
CA ALA A 14 -13.54 20.30 1.67
C ALA A 14 -13.79 19.57 0.35
N PRO A 15 -13.40 20.12 -0.82
CA PRO A 15 -13.38 19.30 -2.03
C PRO A 15 -12.58 18.04 -1.68
N ARG A 16 -13.11 16.85 -1.95
CA ARG A 16 -12.61 15.52 -1.53
C ARG A 16 -11.16 15.22 -1.97
N GLY A 17 -10.19 16.03 -1.58
CA GLY A 17 -8.89 16.16 -2.21
C GLY A 17 -7.96 17.18 -1.54
N LEU A 18 -8.17 17.49 -0.26
CA LEU A 18 -7.06 17.96 0.57
C LEU A 18 -6.18 16.73 0.82
N ILE A 19 -4.88 16.86 0.55
CA ILE A 19 -3.80 15.84 0.62
C ILE A 19 -3.68 15.15 1.99
N GLU A 20 -4.69 14.39 2.40
CA GLU A 20 -4.55 13.44 3.49
C GLU A 20 -3.72 12.25 3.00
N PRO A 21 -2.64 11.86 3.72
CA PRO A 21 -1.91 10.64 3.41
C PRO A 21 -2.88 9.47 3.34
N GLN A 22 -3.16 9.00 2.12
CA GLN A 22 -4.09 7.90 1.92
C GLN A 22 -3.44 6.63 2.45
N ILE A 23 -3.96 6.07 3.54
CA ILE A 23 -3.40 4.84 4.12
C ILE A 23 -3.48 3.73 3.06
N PRO A 24 -2.36 3.05 2.73
CA PRO A 24 -2.36 1.98 1.76
C PRO A 24 -3.34 0.89 2.19
N LYS A 25 -4.16 0.43 1.26
CA LYS A 25 -5.12 -0.63 1.52
C LYS A 25 -5.21 -1.55 0.31
N PHE A 26 -5.05 -2.85 0.54
CA PHE A 26 -5.36 -3.84 -0.48
C PHE A 26 -6.86 -3.79 -0.81
N THR A 27 -7.16 -3.67 -2.09
CA THR A 27 -8.52 -3.68 -2.64
C THR A 27 -8.84 -4.99 -3.34
N SER A 28 -7.81 -5.75 -3.76
CA SER A 28 -7.99 -7.09 -4.34
C SER A 28 -6.75 -7.96 -4.14
N VAL A 29 -6.98 -9.25 -3.89
CA VAL A 29 -5.97 -10.31 -3.81
C VAL A 29 -6.53 -11.51 -4.56
N VAL A 30 -5.94 -11.85 -5.69
CA VAL A 30 -6.43 -12.94 -6.55
C VAL A 30 -5.29 -13.88 -6.87
N GLN A 31 -5.46 -15.17 -6.61
CA GLN A 31 -4.54 -16.20 -7.07
C GLN A 31 -4.86 -16.61 -8.51
N GLN A 32 -3.84 -16.68 -9.35
CA GLN A 32 -3.91 -17.13 -10.74
C GLN A 32 -2.78 -18.14 -10.97
N ALA A 33 -3.11 -19.44 -10.90
CA ALA A 33 -2.13 -20.53 -10.95
C ALA A 33 -1.00 -20.37 -9.90
N ASP A 34 0.24 -20.23 -10.36
CA ASP A 34 1.46 -20.03 -9.56
C ASP A 34 1.72 -18.56 -9.23
N LYS A 35 0.75 -17.67 -9.47
CA LYS A 35 0.88 -16.22 -9.24
C LYS A 35 -0.21 -15.68 -8.33
N ILE A 36 0.08 -14.55 -7.71
CA ILE A 36 -0.88 -13.73 -6.98
C ILE A 36 -0.87 -12.33 -7.58
N VAL A 37 -2.05 -11.79 -7.87
CA VAL A 37 -2.26 -10.41 -8.29
C VAL A 37 -2.74 -9.62 -7.08
N LEU A 38 -1.94 -8.63 -6.68
CA LEU A 38 -2.17 -7.75 -5.54
C LEU A 38 -2.53 -6.36 -6.06
N THR A 39 -3.72 -5.86 -5.69
CA THR A 39 -4.15 -4.51 -6.01
C THR A 39 -4.34 -3.72 -4.72
N TRP A 40 -3.80 -2.51 -4.66
CA TRP A 40 -3.99 -1.58 -3.56
C TRP A 40 -4.22 -0.15 -4.03
N THR A 41 -4.81 0.66 -3.15
CA THR A 41 -4.96 2.11 -3.31
C THR A 41 -4.15 2.85 -2.25
N GLY A 42 -4.04 4.17 -2.39
CA GLY A 42 -3.32 5.03 -1.45
C GLY A 42 -1.83 5.21 -1.74
N GLY A 43 -1.29 4.52 -2.74
CA GLY A 43 0.15 4.56 -3.06
C GLY A 43 0.96 3.62 -2.18
N GLY A 44 2.24 3.94 -1.98
CA GLY A 44 3.17 3.14 -1.16
C GLY A 44 3.93 2.05 -1.93
N THR A 45 4.89 1.46 -1.23
CA THR A 45 5.79 0.41 -1.74
C THR A 45 5.32 -0.97 -1.26
N LEU A 46 5.15 -1.91 -2.19
CA LEU A 46 4.92 -3.30 -1.84
C LEU A 46 6.18 -3.89 -1.22
N GLN A 47 6.02 -4.55 -0.08
CA GLN A 47 7.09 -5.24 0.63
C GLN A 47 6.72 -6.70 0.86
N SER A 48 7.74 -7.55 0.91
CA SER A 48 7.61 -8.98 1.19
C SER A 48 8.49 -9.42 2.36
N SER A 49 8.07 -10.48 3.04
CA SER A 49 8.82 -11.15 4.10
C SER A 49 8.46 -12.64 4.15
N ALA A 50 9.40 -13.48 4.60
CA ALA A 50 9.11 -14.88 4.92
C ALA A 50 8.32 -15.05 6.23
N GLU A 51 8.37 -14.06 7.12
CA GLU A 51 7.70 -14.06 8.43
C GLU A 51 6.86 -12.79 8.64
N VAL A 52 5.71 -12.90 9.31
CA VAL A 52 4.81 -11.76 9.56
C VAL A 52 5.44 -10.65 10.41
N SER A 53 6.40 -11.01 11.27
CA SER A 53 7.18 -10.06 12.07
C SER A 53 8.28 -9.34 11.28
N GLY A 54 8.57 -9.76 10.04
CA GLY A 54 9.69 -9.28 9.25
C GLY A 54 10.95 -10.16 9.36
N PRO A 55 12.08 -9.75 8.78
CA PRO A 55 12.33 -8.43 8.18
C PRO A 55 11.60 -8.22 6.85
N TRP A 56 11.14 -6.99 6.62
CA TRP A 56 10.43 -6.61 5.40
C TRP A 56 11.38 -5.99 4.38
N SER A 57 11.29 -6.44 3.13
CA SER A 57 12.09 -5.93 2.01
C SER A 57 11.20 -5.44 0.89
N ASN A 58 11.60 -4.34 0.24
CA ASN A 58 10.88 -3.79 -0.91
C ASN A 58 10.88 -4.80 -2.06
N VAL A 59 9.72 -4.94 -2.72
CA VAL A 59 9.61 -5.67 -3.98
C VAL A 59 10.00 -4.71 -5.12
N PRO A 60 11.13 -4.93 -5.82
CA PRO A 60 11.62 -3.96 -6.81
C PRO A 60 10.64 -3.78 -7.97
N GLY A 61 10.37 -2.52 -8.33
CA GLY A 61 9.52 -2.17 -9.46
C GLY A 61 8.02 -2.47 -9.30
N ALA A 62 7.57 -2.88 -8.12
CA ALA A 62 6.16 -3.16 -7.88
C ALA A 62 5.33 -1.88 -7.88
N ALA A 63 4.31 -1.83 -8.75
CA ALA A 63 3.25 -0.83 -8.76
C ALA A 63 1.89 -1.56 -8.74
N SER A 64 0.84 -0.91 -8.25
CA SER A 64 -0.51 -1.49 -8.19
C SER A 64 -1.19 -1.42 -9.57
N PRO A 65 -1.74 -2.52 -10.10
CA PRO A 65 -1.70 -3.90 -9.58
C PRO A 65 -0.33 -4.57 -9.79
N ALA A 66 0.17 -5.30 -8.79
CA ALA A 66 1.41 -6.06 -8.88
C ALA A 66 1.14 -7.56 -9.03
N THR A 67 1.87 -8.23 -9.91
CA THR A 67 1.86 -9.68 -10.02
C THR A 67 3.12 -10.25 -9.40
N VAL A 68 2.96 -11.20 -8.46
CA VAL A 68 4.07 -11.89 -7.80
C VAL A 68 3.93 -13.39 -8.04
N THR A 69 5.06 -14.08 -8.22
CA THR A 69 5.08 -15.55 -8.30
C THR A 69 5.09 -16.12 -6.88
N ILE A 70 4.30 -17.17 -6.65
CA ILE A 70 4.30 -17.92 -5.40
C ILE A 70 5.64 -18.65 -5.30
N ALA A 71 6.46 -18.22 -4.36
CA ALA A 71 7.77 -18.80 -4.10
C ALA A 71 7.83 -19.40 -2.69
N GLY A 72 8.38 -20.61 -2.58
CA GLY A 72 8.56 -21.29 -1.31
C GLY A 72 7.25 -21.65 -0.60
N PRO A 73 7.32 -22.04 0.68
CA PRO A 73 6.16 -22.52 1.43
C PRO A 73 5.20 -21.40 1.88
N LYS A 74 5.72 -20.18 2.11
CA LYS A 74 4.93 -19.00 2.50
C LYS A 74 5.68 -17.70 2.18
N THR A 75 4.94 -16.65 1.86
CA THR A 75 5.43 -15.27 1.76
C THR A 75 4.32 -14.34 2.22
N PHE A 76 4.66 -13.36 3.06
CA PHE A 76 3.76 -12.31 3.51
C PHE A 76 4.00 -11.03 2.72
N TYR A 77 2.94 -10.26 2.49
CA TYR A 77 2.98 -8.99 1.79
C TYR A 77 2.35 -7.89 2.63
N ARG A 78 2.93 -6.70 2.57
CA ARG A 78 2.36 -5.46 3.10
C ARG A 78 2.63 -4.31 2.14
N VAL A 79 1.89 -3.22 2.29
CA VAL A 79 2.19 -1.96 1.61
C VAL A 79 2.59 -0.92 2.65
N GLN A 80 3.73 -0.26 2.44
CA GLN A 80 4.27 0.78 3.31
C GLN A 80 4.25 2.13 2.58
N GLN A 81 3.77 3.19 3.25
CA GLN A 81 3.94 4.58 2.78
C GLN A 81 5.41 5.00 2.89
#